data_AF-A0A7T5E161-F1
#
_entry.id   AF-A0A7T5E161-F1
#
_cell.length_a   1.000
_cell.length_b   1.000
_cell.length_c   1.000
_cell.angle_alpha   90.00
_cell.angle_beta   90.00
_cell.angle_gamma   90.00
#
_symmetry.space_group_name_H-M   'P 1'
#
loop_
_entity.id
_entity.type
_entity.pdbx_description
1 polymer ?
#
loop_
_entity_poly.entity_id
_entity_poly.type
_entity_poly.pdbx_seq_one_letter_code
_entity_poly.pdbx_strand_id
1 'polypeptide(L)'
;MEETHCPDFELDLTIPDAETVAWYGEPWQPEGASYYGDDLVLEPVQRLTQAQRLELLDSHPLFTGRCPHCEMPLLQTEPPRVHWDCEHCGWVDNSV
;
A
#
# COMPACT_ATOMS: atom_id res chain seq x y z
N MET A 1 -11.66 -45.90 4.88
CA MET A 1 -11.83 -44.74 4.00
C MET A 1 -13.20 -44.22 4.35
N GLU A 2 -13.26 -43.30 5.31
CA GLU A 2 -14.52 -42.77 5.82
C GLU A 2 -14.58 -41.33 5.35
N GLU A 3 -15.52 -41.10 4.46
CA GLU A 3 -15.87 -39.82 3.86
C GLU A 3 -16.49 -38.94 4.95
N THR A 4 -15.70 -37.96 5.42
CA THR A 4 -16.16 -36.93 6.37
C THR A 4 -17.13 -35.98 5.65
N HIS A 5 -18.36 -36.45 5.44
CA HIS A 5 -19.45 -35.66 4.90
C HIS A 5 -20.04 -34.81 6.03
N CYS A 6 -19.77 -33.50 6.02
CA CYS A 6 -20.40 -32.55 6.94
C CYS A 6 -21.92 -32.59 6.72
N PRO A 7 -22.74 -33.06 7.68
CA PRO A 7 -24.16 -33.27 7.47
C PRO A 7 -25.01 -31.98 7.45
N ASP A 8 -24.36 -30.80 7.51
CA ASP A 8 -25.03 -29.50 7.69
C ASP A 8 -24.74 -28.49 6.56
N PHE A 9 -23.94 -28.86 5.56
CA PHE A 9 -23.66 -27.97 4.42
C PHE A 9 -24.55 -28.36 3.24
N GLU A 10 -25.82 -27.95 3.29
CA GLU A 10 -26.68 -27.95 2.12
C GLU A 10 -26.43 -26.65 1.35
N LEU A 11 -25.70 -26.74 0.23
CA LEU A 11 -25.52 -25.60 -0.66
C LEU A 11 -26.89 -25.32 -1.32
N ASP A 12 -27.58 -24.25 -0.90
CA ASP A 12 -28.87 -23.88 -1.47
C ASP A 12 -28.68 -23.42 -2.93
N LEU A 13 -28.89 -24.37 -3.85
CA LEU A 13 -28.77 -24.17 -5.29
C LEU A 13 -29.96 -23.38 -5.89
N THR A 14 -30.83 -22.81 -5.06
CA THR A 14 -32.06 -22.14 -5.49
C THR A 14 -32.06 -20.62 -5.32
N ILE A 15 -30.94 -20.00 -4.95
CA ILE A 15 -30.91 -18.55 -4.81
C ILE A 15 -30.79 -17.86 -6.18
N PRO A 16 -31.73 -16.97 -6.56
CA PRO A 16 -31.74 -16.33 -7.87
C PRO A 16 -30.50 -15.42 -8.09
N ASP A 17 -29.87 -15.67 -9.23
CA ASP A 17 -28.69 -15.11 -9.93
C ASP A 17 -28.23 -13.64 -9.68
N ALA A 18 -28.98 -12.78 -9.00
CA ALA A 18 -28.63 -11.36 -8.88
C ALA A 18 -28.35 -10.89 -7.45
N GLU A 19 -29.01 -11.47 -6.45
CA GLU A 19 -28.99 -10.97 -5.06
C GLU A 19 -27.98 -11.73 -4.18
N THR A 20 -27.62 -12.96 -4.56
CA THR A 20 -26.55 -13.74 -3.92
C THR A 20 -25.15 -13.29 -4.27
N VAL A 21 -24.94 -12.79 -5.48
CA VAL A 21 -23.61 -12.36 -5.95
C VAL A 21 -23.12 -11.13 -5.16
N ALA A 22 -24.02 -10.38 -4.53
CA ALA A 22 -23.68 -9.25 -3.68
C ALA A 22 -23.17 -9.65 -2.27
N TRP A 23 -23.59 -10.81 -1.73
CA TRP A 23 -23.10 -11.30 -0.42
C TRP A 23 -21.79 -12.12 -0.57
N TYR A 24 -21.64 -12.84 -1.68
CA TYR A 24 -20.44 -13.64 -1.98
C TYR A 24 -19.39 -12.93 -2.87
N GLY A 25 -19.65 -11.69 -3.29
CA GLY A 25 -18.86 -11.01 -4.31
C GLY A 25 -17.52 -10.44 -3.82
N GLU A 26 -17.38 -10.20 -2.52
CA GLU A 26 -16.12 -9.75 -1.94
C GLU A 26 -15.41 -10.95 -1.31
N PRO A 27 -14.32 -11.48 -1.91
CA PRO A 27 -13.52 -12.48 -1.24
C PRO A 27 -12.99 -11.87 0.05
N TRP A 28 -13.21 -12.56 1.17
CA TRP A 28 -12.69 -12.16 2.47
C TRP A 28 -11.19 -11.85 2.36
N GLN A 29 -10.78 -10.68 2.86
CA GLN A 29 -9.38 -10.26 2.90
C GLN A 29 -8.86 -10.26 4.34
N PRO A 30 -7.69 -10.87 4.61
CA PRO A 30 -7.06 -10.80 5.92
C PRO A 30 -6.62 -9.37 6.26
N GLU A 31 -6.75 -8.97 7.53
CA GLU A 31 -6.28 -7.66 7.98
C GLU A 31 -4.76 -7.53 7.76
N GLY A 32 -4.34 -6.52 6.98
CA GLY A 32 -2.93 -6.27 6.66
C GLY A 32 -2.36 -7.09 5.49
N ALA A 33 -3.20 -7.81 4.74
CA ALA A 33 -2.78 -8.47 3.51
C ALA A 33 -3.89 -8.51 2.47
N SER A 34 -3.51 -8.42 1.20
CA SER A 34 -4.42 -8.35 0.07
C SER A 34 -4.05 -9.40 -0.96
N TYR A 35 -5.06 -10.00 -1.60
CA TYR A 35 -4.83 -10.88 -2.74
C TYR A 35 -4.60 -10.05 -4.00
N TYR A 36 -3.47 -10.28 -4.69
CA TYR A 36 -3.19 -9.75 -6.02
C TYR A 36 -3.14 -10.91 -7.01
N GLY A 37 -4.25 -11.13 -7.72
CA GLY A 37 -4.46 -12.37 -8.46
C GLY A 37 -4.67 -13.53 -7.49
N ASP A 38 -3.86 -14.58 -7.60
CA ASP A 38 -3.88 -15.76 -6.73
C ASP A 38 -2.84 -15.70 -5.59
N ASP A 39 -2.03 -14.64 -5.53
CA ASP A 39 -0.98 -14.46 -4.53
C ASP A 39 -1.42 -13.56 -3.37
N LEU A 40 -1.17 -14.01 -2.14
CA LEU A 40 -1.37 -13.22 -0.94
C LEU A 40 -0.16 -12.30 -0.71
N VAL A 41 -0.37 -11.00 -0.82
CA VAL A 41 0.67 -9.98 -0.61
C VAL A 41 0.41 -9.29 0.73
N LEU A 42 1.44 -9.28 1.59
CA LEU A 42 1.41 -8.49 2.82
C LEU A 42 1.40 -7.00 2.46
N GLU A 43 0.41 -6.27 2.95
CA GLU A 43 0.42 -4.83 2.78
C GLU A 43 1.60 -4.27 3.60
N PRO A 44 2.48 -3.47 2.98
CA PRO A 44 3.51 -2.78 3.76
C PRO A 44 2.79 -1.92 4.80
N VAL A 45 3.21 -2.01 6.06
CA VAL A 45 2.61 -1.25 7.17
C VAL A 45 2.64 0.22 6.80
N GLN A 46 1.50 0.76 6.37
CA GLN A 46 1.40 2.15 5.94
C GLN A 46 1.35 3.01 7.20
N ARG A 47 2.55 3.39 7.68
CA ARG A 47 2.72 4.30 8.81
C ARG A 47 2.22 5.72 8.49
N LEU A 48 2.10 6.03 7.20
CA LEU A 48 1.66 7.32 6.71
C LEU A 48 0.20 7.22 6.26
N THR A 49 -0.60 8.18 6.69
CA THR A 49 -1.92 8.41 6.09
C THR A 49 -1.78 8.79 4.62
N GLN A 50 -2.86 8.63 3.84
CA GLN A 50 -2.86 9.00 2.42
C GLN A 50 -2.42 10.45 2.18
N ALA A 51 -2.89 11.38 3.02
CA ALA A 51 -2.53 12.79 2.93
C ALA A 51 -1.02 13.03 3.15
N GLN A 52 -0.43 12.37 4.15
CA GLN A 52 1.01 12.47 4.41
C GLN A 52 1.85 11.86 3.28
N ARG A 53 1.35 10.78 2.67
CA ARG A 53 2.02 10.18 1.51
C ARG A 53 2.02 11.12 0.30
N LEU A 54 0.90 11.81 0.06
CA LEU A 54 0.80 12.82 -0.99
C LEU A 54 1.76 13.99 -0.71
N GLU A 55 1.78 14.50 0.52
CA GLU A 55 2.71 15.57 0.92
C GLU A 55 4.18 15.19 0.67
N LEU A 56 4.54 13.93 0.92
CA LEU A 56 5.90 13.44 0.68
C LEU A 56 6.27 13.43 -0.81
N LEU A 57 5.32 13.11 -1.69
CA LEU A 57 5.55 13.18 -3.15
C LEU A 57 5.75 14.63 -3.64
N ASP A 58 5.06 15.58 -3.02
CA ASP A 58 5.11 17.00 -3.40
C ASP A 58 6.27 17.78 -2.76
N SER A 59 6.82 17.31 -1.64
CA SER A 59 7.82 18.06 -0.86
C SER A 59 9.21 17.42 -0.85
N HIS A 60 9.31 16.09 -0.98
CA HIS A 60 10.58 15.40 -0.74
C HIS A 60 11.52 15.52 -1.96
N PRO A 61 12.80 15.86 -1.74
CA PRO A 61 13.75 16.12 -2.82
C PRO A 61 14.08 14.90 -3.68
N LEU A 62 13.84 13.69 -3.18
CA LEU A 62 13.88 12.46 -4.00
C LEU A 62 12.93 12.53 -5.21
N PHE A 63 11.77 13.16 -5.06
CA PHE A 63 10.76 13.27 -6.12
C PHE A 63 10.83 14.61 -6.84
N THR A 64 11.04 15.71 -6.09
CA THR A 64 11.00 17.07 -6.64
C THR A 64 12.36 17.57 -7.14
N GLY A 65 13.46 16.97 -6.68
CA GLY A 65 14.82 17.46 -6.93
C GLY A 65 15.12 18.82 -6.26
N ARG A 66 14.30 19.27 -5.30
CA ARG A 66 14.42 20.57 -4.64
C ARG A 66 14.27 20.46 -3.14
N CYS A 67 14.98 21.30 -2.40
CA CYS A 67 14.80 21.36 -0.95
C CYS A 67 13.41 21.92 -0.59
N PRO A 68 12.65 21.28 0.34
CA PRO A 68 11.32 21.76 0.73
C PRO A 68 11.33 23.11 1.46
N HIS A 69 12.47 23.52 2.05
CA HIS A 69 12.58 24.77 2.80
C HIS A 69 13.06 25.96 1.98
N CYS A 70 14.08 25.77 1.14
CA CYS A 70 14.72 26.86 0.41
C CYS A 70 14.60 26.74 -1.11
N GLU A 71 13.90 25.72 -1.61
CA GLU A 71 13.61 25.46 -3.03
C GLU A 71 14.85 25.33 -3.94
N MET A 72 16.03 25.30 -3.33
CA MET A 72 17.30 25.13 -4.03
C MET A 72 17.35 23.74 -4.67
N PRO A 73 17.86 23.64 -5.91
CA PRO A 73 17.98 22.36 -6.59
C PRO A 73 18.98 21.48 -5.84
N LEU A 74 18.55 20.26 -5.53
CA LEU A 74 19.39 19.20 -5.00
C LEU A 74 19.75 18.29 -6.18
N LEU A 75 21.01 18.38 -6.61
CA LEU A 75 21.51 17.58 -7.73
C LEU A 75 21.44 16.09 -7.38
N GLN A 76 20.84 15.31 -8.27
CA GLN A 76 20.95 13.86 -8.19
C GLN A 76 22.37 13.46 -8.55
N THR A 77 22.99 12.62 -7.72
CA THR A 77 24.33 12.06 -7.95
C THR A 77 24.22 10.63 -8.45
N GLU A 78 25.24 10.18 -9.19
CA GLU A 78 25.46 8.77 -9.50
C GLU A 78 26.73 8.31 -8.75
N PRO A 79 26.64 7.38 -7.79
CA PRO A 79 25.46 6.62 -7.34
C PRO A 79 24.42 7.49 -6.59
N PRO A 80 23.15 7.06 -6.55
CA PRO A 80 22.08 7.79 -5.88
C PRO A 80 22.44 8.01 -4.41
N ARG A 81 22.37 9.27 -3.97
CA ARG A 81 22.60 9.66 -2.58
C ARG A 81 21.56 9.04 -1.66
N VAL A 82 22.02 8.54 -0.51
CA VAL A 82 21.15 7.96 0.53
C VAL A 82 20.55 9.06 1.42
N HIS A 83 21.30 10.14 1.66
CA HIS A 83 20.87 11.24 2.52
C HIS A 83 20.49 12.44 1.66
N TRP A 84 19.36 13.08 1.97
CA TRP A 84 18.81 14.23 1.24
C TRP A 84 18.97 15.58 1.96
N ASP A 85 20.00 15.72 2.79
CA ASP A 85 20.37 16.97 3.47
C ASP A 85 20.61 18.15 2.49
N CYS A 86 20.23 19.35 2.94
CA CYS A 86 20.39 20.59 2.20
C CYS A 86 21.48 21.46 2.82
N GLU A 87 22.55 21.68 2.07
CA GLU A 87 23.70 22.51 2.50
C GLU A 87 23.37 24.01 2.58
N HIS A 88 22.32 24.48 1.92
CA HIS A 88 21.95 25.89 1.87
C HIS A 88 21.16 26.36 3.08
N CYS A 89 20.22 25.54 3.57
CA CYS A 89 19.33 25.91 4.68
C CYS A 89 19.45 25.01 5.91
N GLY A 90 20.25 23.96 5.85
CA GLY A 90 20.45 23.01 6.95
C GLY A 90 19.27 22.06 7.17
N TRP A 91 18.34 21.95 6.22
CA TRP A 91 17.29 20.93 6.28
C TRP A 91 17.90 19.53 6.18
N VAL A 92 17.43 18.61 7.03
CA VAL A 92 17.90 17.22 7.09
C VAL A 92 16.73 16.30 6.86
N ASP A 93 16.87 15.40 5.88
CA ASP A 93 15.92 14.31 5.69
C ASP A 93 16.10 13.27 6.80
N ASN A 94 15.03 13.04 7.58
CA ASN A 94 15.00 12.07 8.68
C ASN A 94 14.19 10.82 8.32
N SER A 95 13.97 10.58 7.03
CA SER A 95 13.22 9.42 6.54
C SER A 95 14.09 8.15 6.65
N VAL A 96 13.78 7.27 7.60
CA VAL A 96 14.42 5.93 7.78
C VAL A 96 13.38 4.82 7.77
#